data_AF-A0A940BBS8-F1
#
_entry.id   AF-A0A940BBS8-F1
#
_cell.length_a   1.000
_cell.length_b   1.000
_cell.length_c   1.000
_cell.angle_alpha   90.00
_cell.angle_beta   90.00
_cell.angle_gamma   90.00
#
_symmetry.space_group_name_H-M   'P 1'
#
loop_
_entity.id
_entity.type
_entity.pdbx_description
1 polymer ?
#
loop_
_entity_poly.entity_id
_entity_poly.type
_entity_poly.pdbx_seq_one_letter_code
_entity_poly.pdbx_strand_id
1 'polypeptide(L)'
;MIDLTYLNDVTDGDVSTKRQLIELFFAQADEIKQRFIVAQLSDDLDEINRTAHIAKSTTRVMGISNIADKMEELQRMAEKKETPELYPALINYFLDEIPHAIKELRAELAKM
;
A
#
# COMPACT_ATOMS: atom_id res chain seq x y z
N MET A 1 -12.58 -4.68 -2.19
CA MET A 1 -11.14 -4.87 -2.47
C MET A 1 -10.40 -5.57 -1.33
N ILE A 2 -10.84 -5.43 -0.09
CA ILE A 2 -10.12 -5.94 1.08
C ILE A 2 -10.51 -7.36 1.49
N ASP A 3 -9.54 -8.15 1.95
CA ASP A 3 -9.74 -9.43 2.63
C ASP A 3 -8.99 -9.42 3.98
N LEU A 4 -9.73 -9.23 5.08
CA LEU A 4 -9.14 -9.14 6.41
C LEU A 4 -8.83 -10.50 7.05
N THR A 5 -8.90 -11.61 6.31
CA THR A 5 -8.59 -12.95 6.83
C THR A 5 -7.17 -13.00 7.37
N TYR A 6 -6.18 -12.57 6.59
CA TYR A 6 -4.79 -12.52 7.06
C TYR A 6 -4.62 -11.61 8.28
N LEU A 7 -5.28 -10.45 8.28
CA LEU A 7 -5.24 -9.53 9.41
C LEU A 7 -5.83 -10.18 10.68
N ASN A 8 -6.95 -10.91 10.56
CA ASN A 8 -7.54 -11.63 11.69
C ASN A 8 -6.59 -12.70 12.24
N ASP A 9 -5.93 -13.44 11.34
CA ASP A 9 -5.01 -14.52 11.72
C ASP A 9 -3.80 -13.97 12.49
N VAL A 10 -3.20 -12.86 12.03
CA VAL A 10 -2.03 -12.27 12.71
C VAL A 10 -2.38 -11.57 14.03
N THR A 11 -3.64 -11.20 14.24
CA THR A 11 -4.12 -10.63 15.51
C THR A 11 -4.74 -11.66 16.44
N ASP A 12 -4.81 -12.93 16.07
CA ASP A 12 -5.53 -13.98 16.79
C ASP A 12 -6.98 -13.56 17.13
N GLY A 13 -7.62 -12.84 16.20
CA GLY A 13 -8.96 -12.27 16.37
C GLY A 13 -9.09 -11.10 17.37
N ASP A 14 -8.00 -10.60 17.98
CA ASP A 14 -8.07 -9.46 18.89
C ASP A 14 -8.47 -8.16 18.16
N VAL A 15 -9.71 -7.73 18.43
CA VAL A 15 -10.30 -6.51 17.86
C VAL A 15 -9.47 -5.27 18.20
N SER A 16 -8.85 -5.21 19.39
CA SER A 16 -8.09 -4.03 19.81
C SER A 16 -6.82 -3.87 18.97
N THR A 17 -6.04 -4.95 18.83
CA THR A 17 -4.85 -5.00 17.98
C THR A 17 -5.22 -4.78 16.52
N LYS A 18 -6.31 -5.38 16.04
CA LYS A 18 -6.80 -5.19 14.67
C LYS A 18 -7.08 -3.72 14.36
N ARG A 19 -7.79 -3.02 15.26
CA ARG A 19 -8.06 -1.59 15.12
C ARG A 19 -6.77 -0.77 15.05
N GLN A 20 -5.81 -1.03 15.93
CA GLN A 20 -4.52 -0.34 15.94
C GLN A 20 -3.75 -0.53 14.63
N LEU A 21 -3.74 -1.74 14.08
CA LEU A 21 -3.07 -2.02 12.80
C LEU A 21 -3.74 -1.30 11.62
N ILE A 22 -5.07 -1.19 11.60
CA ILE A 22 -5.78 -0.44 10.57
C ILE A 22 -5.52 1.07 10.70
N GLU A 23 -5.49 1.61 11.91
CA GLU A 23 -5.16 3.02 12.14
C GLU A 23 -3.72 3.33 11.72
N LEU A 24 -2.78 2.45 12.06
CA LEU A 24 -1.39 2.54 11.63
C LEU A 24 -1.26 2.46 10.10
N PHE A 25 -2.08 1.64 9.44
CA PHE A 25 -2.14 1.58 7.98
C PHE A 25 -2.56 2.92 7.37
N PHE A 26 -3.52 3.65 7.96
CA PHE A 26 -3.93 4.96 7.43
C PHE A 26 -2.79 5.98 7.44
N ALA A 27 -2.02 6.04 8.54
CA ALA A 27 -0.86 6.91 8.63
C ALA A 27 0.22 6.54 7.60
N GLN A 28 0.51 5.24 7.46
CA GLN A 28 1.46 4.76 6.46
C GLN A 28 1.00 5.06 5.03
N ALA A 29 -0.30 4.88 4.72
CA ALA A 29 -0.83 5.14 3.39
C ALA A 29 -0.63 6.60 2.97
N ASP A 30 -0.81 7.55 3.89
CA ASP A 30 -0.54 8.96 3.63
C ASP A 30 0.96 9.24 3.40
N GLU A 31 1.83 8.66 4.23
CA GLU A 31 3.29 8.77 4.04
C GLU A 31 3.74 8.21 2.69
N ILE A 32 3.28 7.01 2.33
CA ILE A 32 3.63 6.33 1.08
C ILE A 32 3.21 7.18 -0.13
N LYS A 33 2.00 7.76 -0.11
CA LYS A 33 1.56 8.68 -1.19
C LYS A 33 2.52 9.84 -1.35
N GLN A 34 2.91 10.51 -0.25
CA GLN A 34 3.82 11.64 -0.31
C GLN A 34 5.20 11.24 -0.83
N ARG A 35 5.72 10.09 -0.38
CA ARG A 35 7.02 9.57 -0.84
C ARG A 35 7.01 9.27 -2.34
N PHE A 36 5.95 8.65 -2.85
CA PHE A 36 5.83 8.43 -4.30
C PHE A 36 5.76 9.74 -5.09
N ILE A 37 4.98 10.72 -4.63
CA ILE A 37 4.89 12.03 -5.29
C ILE A 37 6.25 12.71 -5.33
N VAL A 38 6.97 12.75 -4.20
CA VAL A 38 8.31 13.36 -4.12
C VAL A 38 9.30 12.61 -5.01
N ALA A 39 9.36 11.29 -4.92
CA ALA A 39 10.30 10.48 -5.70
C ALA A 39 10.06 10.60 -7.21
N GLN A 40 8.80 10.70 -7.64
CA GLN A 40 8.45 10.93 -9.05
C GLN A 40 8.84 12.33 -9.53
N LEU A 41 8.72 13.36 -8.68
CA LEU A 41 9.13 14.73 -9.03
C LEU A 41 10.66 14.89 -9.09
N SER A 42 11.40 14.08 -8.34
CA SER A 42 12.86 14.12 -8.29
C SER A 42 13.55 13.06 -9.14
N ASP A 43 12.81 12.26 -9.91
CA ASP A 43 13.30 11.09 -10.65
C ASP A 43 14.12 10.11 -9.78
N ASP A 44 13.79 9.98 -8.49
CA ASP A 44 14.51 9.14 -7.54
C ASP A 44 14.03 7.68 -7.63
N LEU A 45 14.62 6.92 -8.55
CA LEU A 45 14.25 5.53 -8.80
C LEU A 45 14.51 4.61 -7.60
N ASP A 46 15.52 4.91 -6.79
CA ASP A 46 15.84 4.11 -5.61
C ASP A 46 14.78 4.32 -4.51
N GLU A 47 14.29 5.55 -4.36
CA GLU A 47 13.17 5.84 -3.45
C GLU A 47 11.84 5.30 -3.97
N ILE A 48 11.60 5.25 -5.30
CA ILE A 48 10.46 4.54 -5.88
C ILE A 48 10.51 3.05 -5.53
N ASN A 49 11.66 2.40 -5.70
CA ASN A 49 11.83 0.99 -5.33
C ASN A 49 11.52 0.73 -3.85
N ARG A 50 12.11 1.53 -2.96
CA ARG A 50 11.91 1.42 -1.52
C ARG A 50 10.46 1.65 -1.12
N THR A 51 9.84 2.69 -1.68
CA THR A 51 8.45 3.04 -1.39
C THR A 51 7.50 1.96 -1.90
N ALA A 52 7.75 1.38 -3.08
CA ALA A 52 7.00 0.24 -3.61
C ALA A 52 7.12 -1.01 -2.71
N HIS A 53 8.31 -1.29 -2.17
CA HIS A 53 8.52 -2.39 -1.23
C HIS A 53 7.68 -2.25 0.05
N ILE A 54 7.65 -1.03 0.62
CA ILE A 54 6.86 -0.71 1.81
C ILE A 54 5.36 -0.81 1.47
N ALA A 55 4.92 -0.16 0.39
CA ALA A 55 3.54 -0.16 -0.08
C ALA A 55 3.00 -1.58 -0.30
N LYS A 56 3.79 -2.46 -0.93
CA LYS A 56 3.46 -3.88 -1.13
C LYS A 56 3.17 -4.58 0.20
N SER A 57 4.09 -4.49 1.15
CA SER A 57 3.96 -5.19 2.43
C SER A 57 2.75 -4.67 3.23
N THR A 58 2.64 -3.34 3.34
CA THR A 58 1.57 -2.67 4.08
C THR A 58 0.18 -2.97 3.50
N THR A 59 0.04 -2.99 2.18
CA THR A 59 -1.25 -3.33 1.52
C THR A 59 -1.58 -4.81 1.59
N ARG A 60 -0.58 -5.69 1.54
CA ARG A 60 -0.78 -7.14 1.67
C ARG A 60 -1.24 -7.55 3.08
N VAL A 61 -0.75 -6.90 4.13
CA VAL A 61 -1.22 -7.14 5.52
C VAL A 61 -2.71 -6.79 5.68
N MET A 62 -3.20 -5.75 4.98
CA MET A 62 -4.62 -5.38 4.96
C MET A 62 -5.45 -6.22 3.96
N GLY A 63 -4.84 -7.19 3.28
CA GLY A 63 -5.51 -8.01 2.26
C GLY A 63 -5.92 -7.27 1.00
N ILE A 64 -5.23 -6.17 0.66
CA ILE A 64 -5.50 -5.37 -0.54
C ILE A 64 -4.62 -5.90 -1.68
N SER A 65 -4.88 -7.13 -2.12
CA SER A 65 -4.00 -7.89 -3.01
C SER A 65 -3.77 -7.21 -4.37
N ASN A 66 -4.79 -6.56 -4.93
CA ASN A 66 -4.67 -5.88 -6.22
C ASN A 66 -3.65 -4.72 -6.20
N ILE A 67 -3.56 -3.98 -5.09
CA ILE A 67 -2.54 -2.94 -4.91
C ILE A 67 -1.19 -3.58 -4.62
N ALA A 68 -1.15 -4.59 -3.73
CA ALA A 68 0.09 -5.27 -3.37
C ALA A 68 0.81 -5.85 -4.60
N ASP A 69 0.07 -6.49 -5.50
CA ASP A 69 0.62 -7.10 -6.71
C ASP A 69 1.19 -6.05 -7.68
N LYS A 70 0.54 -4.88 -7.78
CA LYS A 70 1.04 -3.76 -8.59
C LYS A 70 2.27 -3.09 -7.99
N MET A 71 2.34 -3.01 -6.67
CA MET A 71 3.53 -2.52 -5.99
C MET A 71 4.70 -3.52 -6.07
N GLU A 72 4.41 -4.81 -6.10
CA GLU A 72 5.40 -5.85 -6.38
C GLU A 72 5.95 -5.76 -7.81
N GLU A 73 5.07 -5.50 -8.78
CA GLU A 73 5.45 -5.24 -10.17
C GLU A 73 6.38 -4.01 -10.27
N LEU A 74 5.97 -2.88 -9.67
CA LEU A 74 6.76 -1.64 -9.62
C LEU A 74 8.12 -1.86 -8.94
N GLN A 75 8.13 -2.53 -7.78
CA GLN A 75 9.35 -2.82 -7.04
C GLN A 75 10.34 -3.60 -7.92
N ARG A 76 9.89 -4.68 -8.56
CA ARG A 76 10.74 -5.54 -9.41
C ARG A 76 11.35 -4.77 -10.57
N MET A 77 10.56 -3.90 -11.22
CA MET A 77 11.06 -3.09 -12.34
C MET A 77 12.04 -2.03 -11.86
N ALA A 78 11.71 -1.31 -10.78
CA ALA A 78 12.56 -0.30 -10.16
C ALA A 78 13.91 -0.87 -9.68
N GLU A 79 13.91 -2.08 -9.12
CA GLU A 79 15.13 -2.78 -8.67
C GLU A 79 16.10 -3.02 -9.84
N LYS A 80 15.56 -3.34 -11.02
CA LYS A 80 16.34 -3.61 -12.24
C LYS A 80 16.53 -2.38 -13.12
N LYS A 81 15.91 -1.25 -12.78
CA LYS A 81 15.84 -0.03 -13.60
C LYS A 81 15.27 -0.29 -15.00
N GLU A 82 14.30 -1.19 -15.09
CA GLU A 82 13.64 -1.60 -16.35
C GLU A 82 12.36 -0.80 -16.57
N THR A 83 12.10 -0.38 -17.81
CA THR A 83 10.84 0.28 -18.22
C THR A 83 10.41 1.46 -17.32
N PRO A 84 11.30 2.44 -17.02
CA PRO A 84 10.97 3.58 -16.15
C PRO A 84 9.76 4.38 -16.63
N GLU A 85 9.44 4.35 -17.93
CA GLU A 85 8.25 4.95 -18.53
C GLU A 85 6.93 4.38 -17.97
N LEU A 86 6.94 3.18 -17.38
CA LEU A 86 5.76 2.55 -16.78
C LEU A 86 5.57 2.90 -15.30
N TYR A 87 6.60 3.44 -14.61
CA TYR A 87 6.52 3.69 -13.18
C TYR A 87 5.42 4.69 -12.81
N PRO A 88 5.25 5.82 -13.53
CA PRO A 88 4.17 6.76 -13.22
C PRO A 88 2.78 6.13 -13.30
N ALA A 89 2.55 5.19 -14.21
CA ALA A 89 1.26 4.52 -14.34
C ALA A 89 0.95 3.63 -13.12
N LEU A 90 1.95 2.91 -12.61
CA LEU A 90 1.80 2.06 -11.42
C LEU A 90 1.69 2.87 -10.13
N ILE A 91 2.45 3.97 -10.03
CA ILE A 91 2.34 4.92 -8.92
C ILE A 91 0.94 5.53 -8.92
N ASN A 92 0.45 6.03 -10.06
CA ASN A 92 -0.89 6.61 -10.16
C ASN A 92 -1.97 5.59 -9.80
N TYR A 93 -1.82 4.32 -10.22
CA TYR A 93 -2.73 3.25 -9.78
C TYR A 93 -2.77 3.13 -8.25
N PHE A 94 -1.63 3.20 -7.55
CA PHE A 94 -1.62 3.24 -6.09
C PHE A 94 -2.34 4.48 -5.54
N LEU A 95 -2.03 5.67 -6.09
CA LEU A 95 -2.62 6.95 -5.64
C LEU A 95 -4.14 6.99 -5.81
N ASP A 96 -4.66 6.36 -6.86
CA ASP A 96 -6.08 6.31 -7.20
C ASP A 96 -6.83 5.23 -6.40
N GLU A 97 -6.21 4.08 -6.15
CA GLU A 97 -6.86 2.94 -5.49
C GLU A 97 -6.77 2.97 -3.96
N ILE A 98 -5.71 3.54 -3.39
CA ILE A 98 -5.53 3.58 -1.93
C ILE A 98 -6.66 4.32 -1.19
N PRO A 99 -7.27 5.40 -1.69
CA PRO A 99 -8.41 6.05 -1.03
C PRO A 99 -9.66 5.16 -0.98
N HIS A 100 -9.86 4.30 -1.99
CA HIS A 100 -10.95 3.33 -2.00
C HIS A 100 -10.75 2.26 -0.91
N ALA A 101 -9.54 1.73 -0.80
CA ALA A 101 -9.19 0.78 0.26
C ALA A 101 -9.35 1.41 1.67
N ILE A 102 -8.90 2.65 1.86
CA ILE A 102 -9.09 3.39 3.13
C ILE A 102 -10.57 3.53 3.46
N LYS A 103 -11.41 3.85 2.47
CA LYS A 103 -12.86 3.97 2.67
C LYS A 103 -13.49 2.64 3.11
N GLU A 104 -13.12 1.53 2.47
CA GLU A 104 -13.59 0.19 2.87
C GLU A 104 -13.15 -0.16 4.29
N LEU A 105 -11.88 0.07 4.64
CA LEU A 105 -11.35 -0.19 5.99
C LEU A 105 -12.01 0.67 7.07
N ARG A 106 -12.34 1.93 6.77
CA ARG A 106 -13.12 2.79 7.70
C ARG A 106 -14.52 2.24 7.93
N ALA A 107 -15.17 1.70 6.89
CA ALA A 107 -16.46 1.07 7.03
C ALA A 107 -16.40 -0.21 7.87
N GLU A 108 -15.31 -0.98 7.76
CA GLU A 108 -15.07 -2.15 8.63
C GLU A 108 -14.81 -1.75 10.09
N LEU A 109 -13.98 -0.73 10.34
CA LEU A 109 -13.75 -0.21 11.69
C LEU A 109 -15.04 0.23 12.40
N ALA A 110 -15.98 0.83 11.65
CA ALA A 110 -17.25 1.28 12.20
C ALA A 110 -18.20 0.12 12.59
N LYS A 111 -17.93 -1.11 12.13
CA LYS A 111 -18.70 -2.32 12.48
C LYS A 111 -18.10 -3.11 13.64
N MET A 112 -16.83 -2.87 13.94
CA MET A 112 -16.10 -3.54 15.04
C MET A 112 -16.51 -3.02 16.40
#